data_AF-A0A1M5NNL5-F1
#
_entry.id   AF-A0A1M5NNL5-F1
#
_cell.length_a   1.000
_cell.length_b   1.000
_cell.length_c   1.000
_cell.angle_alpha   90.00
_cell.angle_beta   90.00
_cell.angle_gamma   90.00
#
_symmetry.space_group_name_H-M   'P 1'
#
loop_
_entity.id
_entity.type
_entity.pdbx_description
1 polymer ?
#
loop_
_entity_poly.entity_id
_entity_poly.type
_entity_poly.pdbx_seq_one_letter_code
_entity_poly.pdbx_strand_id
1 'polypeptide(L)' 'MLNYMVQVYAFLIKNNRRTIEAIPEQYKIPVSEYLAKQVEEV' A
#
# COMPACT_ATOMS: atom_id res chain seq x y z
N MET A 1 3.58 2.89 -15.71
CA MET A 1 4.65 2.18 -14.98
C MET A 1 4.77 2.57 -13.49
N LEU A 2 3.73 3.15 -12.87
CA LEU A 2 3.70 3.55 -11.45
C LEU A 2 2.88 2.59 -10.55
N ASN A 3 2.14 1.64 -11.15
CA ASN A 3 1.14 0.83 -10.43
C ASN A 3 1.72 -0.38 -9.67
N TYR A 4 2.87 -0.91 -10.09
CA TYR A 4 3.44 -2.11 -9.44
C TYR A 4 3.96 -1.81 -8.03
N MET A 5 4.48 -0.61 -7.80
CA MET A 5 4.99 -0.18 -6.49
C MET A 5 3.87 -0.08 -5.45
N VAL A 6 2.66 0.33 -5.85
CA VAL A 6 1.49 0.35 -4.95
C VAL A 6 1.22 -1.06 -4.42
N GLN A 7 1.20 -2.06 -5.30
CA GLN A 7 0.98 -3.45 -4.92
C GLN A 7 2.11 -4.00 -4.03
N VAL A 8 3.37 -3.68 -4.36
CA VAL A 8 4.53 -4.10 -3.56
C VAL A 8 4.47 -3.51 -2.16
N TYR A 9 4.25 -2.20 -2.02
CA TYR A 9 4.16 -1.57 -0.70
C TYR A 9 2.94 -2.06 0.09
N ALA A 10 1.79 -2.24 -0.56
CA ALA A 10 0.61 -2.84 0.07
C ALA A 10 0.93 -4.25 0.62
N PHE A 11 1.61 -5.08 -0.17
CA PHE A 11 2.05 -6.41 0.28
C PHE A 11 3.00 -6.34 1.48
N LEU A 12 4.01 -5.45 1.43
CA LEU A 12 4.96 -5.29 2.52
C LEU A 12 4.29 -4.82 3.82
N ILE A 13 3.33 -3.90 3.72
CA ILE A 13 2.58 -3.38 4.88
C ILE A 13 1.67 -4.45 5.46
N LYS A 14 0.90 -5.17 4.64
CA LYS A 14 0.05 -6.29 5.10
C LYS A 14 0.82 -7.37 5.85
N ASN A 15 2.07 -7.57 5.49
CA ASN A 15 2.96 -8.55 6.12
C ASN A 15 3.83 -7.96 7.25
N ASN A 16 3.52 -6.76 7.73
CA ASN A 16 4.27 -6.05 8.79
C ASN A 16 5.78 -5.91 8.49
N ARG A 17 6.17 -5.91 7.20
CA ARG A 17 7.57 -5.72 6.77
C ARG A 17 7.94 -4.24 6.62
N ARG A 18 6.94 -3.36 6.53
CA ARG A 18 7.05 -1.90 6.55
C ARG A 18 5.79 -1.30 7.16
N THR A 19 5.89 -0.05 7.61
CA THR A 19 4.73 0.78 7.97
C THR A 19 4.42 1.79 6.86
N ILE A 20 3.22 2.38 6.88
CA ILE A 20 2.80 3.37 5.88
C ILE A 20 3.63 4.66 5.95
N GLU A 21 4.16 5.00 7.12
CA GLU A 21 5.03 6.17 7.32
C GLU A 21 6.42 5.96 6.69
N ALA A 22 6.84 4.70 6.54
CA ALA A 22 8.16 4.30 6.06
C ALA A 22 8.27 4.10 4.54
N ILE A 23 7.21 4.43 3.78
CA ILE A 23 7.24 4.41 2.30
C ILE A 23 7.33 5.85 1.74
N PRO A 24 7.80 6.04 0.51
CA PRO A 24 7.89 7.37 -0.10
C PRO A 24 6.52 8.07 -0.16
N GLU A 25 6.50 9.39 0.05
CA GLU A 25 5.27 10.19 0.18
C GLU A 25 4.28 9.97 -0.97
N GLN A 26 4.79 9.92 -2.21
CA GLN A 26 4.00 9.69 -3.42
C GLN A 26 3.21 8.37 -3.44
N TYR A 27 3.52 7.42 -2.55
CA TYR A 27 2.85 6.13 -2.46
C TYR A 27 1.96 5.98 -1.24
N LYS A 28 2.00 6.89 -0.25
CA LYS A 28 1.21 6.75 0.99
C LYS A 28 -0.29 6.74 0.72
N ILE A 29 -0.79 7.73 -0.02
CA ILE A 29 -2.22 7.81 -0.37
C ILE A 29 -2.62 6.63 -1.28
N PRO A 30 -1.96 6.36 -2.42
CA PRO A 30 -2.34 5.25 -3.29
C PRO A 30 -2.36 3.87 -2.61
N VAL A 31 -1.40 3.62 -1.72
CA VAL A 31 -1.32 2.34 -0.99
C VAL A 31 -2.43 2.25 0.06
N SER A 32 -2.72 3.35 0.77
CA SER A 32 -3.81 3.40 1.74
C SER A 32 -5.16 3.14 1.08
N GLU A 33 -5.43 3.77 -0.05
CA GLU A 33 -6.66 3.56 -0.84
C GLU A 33 -6.76 2.13 -1.38
N TYR A 34 -5.65 1.57 -1.88
CA TYR A 34 -5.61 0.20 -2.36
C TYR A 34 -5.91 -0.80 -1.23
N LEU A 35 -5.32 -0.60 -0.05
CA LEU A 35 -5.56 -1.44 1.12
C LEU A 35 -7.00 -1.34 1.62
N ALA A 36 -7.59 -0.13 1.64
CA ALA A 36 -8.97 0.09 2.02
C ALA A 36 -9.95 -0.66 1.10
N LYS A 37 -9.77 -0.55 -0.23
CA LYS A 37 -10.58 -1.31 -1.20
C LYS A 37 -10.52 -2.82 -0.98
N GLN A 38 -9.34 -3.35 -0.64
CA GLN A 38 -9.20 -4.78 -0.35
C GLN A 38 -9.90 -5.23 0.95
N VAL A 39 -10.28 -4.31 1.83
CA VAL A 39 -11.07 -4.62 3.04
C VAL A 39 -12.56 -4.53 2.75
N GLU A 40 -12.99 -3.56 1.92
CA GLU A 40 -14.39 -3.40 1.50
C GLU A 40 -14.89 -4.54 0.60
N GLU A 41 -13.98 -5.24 -0.09
CA GLU A 41 -14.28 -6.39 -0.94
C GLU A 41 -14.38 -7.74 -0.17
N VAL A 42 -14.29 -7.74 1.17
CA VAL A 42 -14.36 -8.93 2.04
C VAL A 42 -15.72 -9.08 2.70
#